data_AF-A0A1C6ELZ4-F1
#
_entry.id   AF-A0A1C6ELZ4-F1
#
_cell.length_a   1.000
_cell.length_b   1.000
_cell.length_c   1.000
_cell.angle_alpha   90.00
_cell.angle_beta   90.00
_cell.angle_gamma   90.00
#
_symmetry.space_group_name_H-M   'P 1'
#
loop_
_entity.id
_entity.type
_entity.pdbx_description
1 polymer ?
#
loop_
_entity_poly.entity_id
_entity_poly.type
_entity_poly.pdbx_seq_one_letter_code
_entity_poly.pdbx_strand_id
1 'polypeptide(L)'
;MSCQDYKCKKNCKHCCSDDYWDCNKWDKWDNWYNCYEDEMRHVHEYSESVKLAEEGDDRHNHRAAGVTGEAIPIYGGTNHVHKIKNDNTDFLDHFHKICTTTGPAINIPGTNKHVHLVSGNTTIADGHFHAFLFTTQIDAPLV
;
A
#
# COMPACT_ATOMS: atom_id res chain seq x y z
N MET A 1 29.12 4.01 -11.98
CA MET A 1 28.60 2.73 -11.48
C MET A 1 27.17 2.62 -11.91
N SER A 2 26.92 1.97 -13.05
CA SER A 2 25.57 1.68 -13.54
C SER A 2 25.18 0.28 -13.07
N CYS A 3 24.07 0.14 -12.37
CA CYS A 3 23.47 -1.17 -12.12
C CYS A 3 22.95 -1.72 -13.46
N GLN A 4 23.76 -2.54 -14.11
CA GLN A 4 23.37 -3.39 -15.22
C GLN A 4 22.75 -4.69 -14.68
N ASP A 5 21.77 -5.19 -15.43
CA ASP A 5 21.37 -6.59 -15.53
C ASP A 5 20.58 -7.24 -14.38
N TYR A 6 19.26 -6.99 -14.37
CA TYR A 6 18.30 -8.06 -14.03
C TYR A 6 17.51 -8.45 -15.28
N LYS A 7 18.05 -9.42 -16.02
CA LYS A 7 17.33 -10.14 -17.07
C LYS A 7 16.14 -10.86 -16.43
N CYS A 8 14.93 -10.35 -16.65
CA CYS A 8 13.68 -11.03 -16.32
C CYS A 8 13.62 -12.38 -17.05
N LYS A 9 14.00 -13.45 -16.34
CA LYS A 9 13.93 -14.81 -16.86
C LYS A 9 12.50 -15.32 -16.67
N LYS A 10 11.76 -15.36 -17.79
CA LYS A 10 10.69 -16.32 -18.11
C LYS A 10 10.02 -16.99 -16.90
N ASN A 11 8.96 -16.38 -16.38
CA ASN A 11 7.79 -17.04 -15.83
C ASN A 11 6.71 -15.98 -15.53
N CYS A 12 6.04 -15.50 -16.58
CA CYS A 12 4.75 -14.81 -16.43
C CYS A 12 3.69 -15.83 -15.98
N LYS A 13 3.74 -16.21 -14.71
CA LYS A 13 2.60 -16.71 -13.97
C LYS A 13 2.36 -15.68 -12.90
N HIS A 14 1.11 -15.23 -12.80
CA HIS A 14 0.65 -14.23 -11.85
C HIS A 14 0.80 -12.79 -12.37
N CYS A 15 -0.17 -12.35 -13.18
CA CYS A 15 -0.64 -10.98 -13.01
C CYS A 15 -0.93 -10.86 -11.50
N CYS A 16 -0.09 -10.13 -10.78
CA CYS A 16 -0.35 -9.77 -9.40
C CYS A 16 -1.78 -9.23 -9.36
N SER A 17 -2.62 -9.96 -8.63
CA SER A 17 -4.06 -9.86 -8.58
C SER A 17 -4.47 -8.49 -8.06
N ASP A 18 -4.48 -7.52 -8.97
CA ASP A 18 -4.54 -6.12 -8.57
C ASP A 18 -5.94 -5.61 -8.24
N ASP A 19 -6.92 -6.52 -8.15
CA ASP A 19 -8.26 -6.28 -7.62
C ASP A 19 -8.68 -7.42 -6.67
N TYR A 20 -8.28 -7.33 -5.39
CA TYR A 20 -8.87 -8.16 -4.33
C TYR A 20 -10.27 -7.62 -3.98
N TRP A 21 -11.22 -7.82 -4.90
CA TRP A 21 -12.67 -7.64 -4.70
C TRP A 21 -13.47 -8.84 -5.22
N ASP A 22 -12.91 -10.06 -5.22
CA ASP A 22 -13.71 -11.25 -5.48
C ASP A 22 -13.13 -12.53 -4.82
N CYS A 23 -13.59 -12.85 -3.61
CA CYS A 23 -13.24 -14.10 -2.92
C CYS A 23 -14.14 -15.29 -3.33
N ASN A 24 -14.78 -15.30 -4.51
CA ASN A 24 -15.72 -16.39 -4.83
C ASN A 24 -16.00 -16.71 -6.31
N LYS A 25 -15.03 -16.63 -7.22
CA LYS A 25 -15.22 -17.20 -8.57
C LYS A 25 -14.01 -17.93 -9.13
N TRP A 26 -14.13 -19.25 -9.19
CA TRP A 26 -13.43 -20.09 -10.17
C TRP A 26 -14.16 -20.00 -11.52
N ASP A 27 -13.41 -20.24 -12.60
CA ASP A 27 -13.82 -20.35 -14.01
C ASP A 27 -13.85 -19.06 -14.84
N LYS A 28 -12.76 -18.82 -15.58
CA LYS A 28 -12.62 -19.18 -17.02
C LYS A 28 -11.35 -18.56 -17.60
N TRP A 29 -10.46 -19.43 -18.07
CA TRP A 29 -9.24 -19.09 -18.79
C TRP A 29 -9.57 -19.03 -20.28
N ASP A 30 -9.40 -17.86 -20.91
CA ASP A 30 -8.97 -17.72 -22.31
C ASP A 30 -9.00 -16.25 -22.74
N ASN A 31 -7.90 -15.53 -22.51
CA ASN A 31 -7.44 -14.52 -23.47
C ASN A 31 -6.01 -14.05 -23.17
N TRP A 32 -5.04 -14.53 -23.95
CA TRP A 32 -3.65 -14.11 -23.88
C TRP A 32 -3.42 -12.95 -24.85
N TYR A 33 -3.60 -11.71 -24.40
CA TYR A 33 -3.22 -10.51 -25.16
C TYR A 33 -2.17 -9.69 -24.42
N ASN A 34 -1.07 -9.43 -25.13
CA ASN A 34 -0.06 -8.37 -24.96
C ASN A 34 0.29 -7.92 -23.53
N CYS A 35 1.42 -8.39 -23.03
CA CYS A 35 2.16 -7.74 -21.96
C CYS A 35 2.82 -6.47 -22.52
N TYR A 36 2.14 -5.33 -22.46
CA TYR A 36 2.85 -4.05 -22.49
C TYR A 36 3.61 -3.95 -21.18
N GLU A 37 4.91 -3.68 -21.26
CA GLU A 37 5.71 -3.30 -20.08
C GLU A 37 5.22 -1.92 -19.65
N ASP A 38 4.22 -1.87 -18.77
CA ASP A 38 3.82 -0.62 -18.13
C ASP A 38 5.03 -0.09 -17.34
N GLU A 39 5.42 1.16 -17.62
CA GLU A 39 6.50 1.81 -16.86
C GLU A 39 6.09 1.88 -15.38
N MET A 40 6.88 1.24 -14.52
CA MET A 40 6.67 1.28 -13.07
C MET A 40 6.62 2.73 -12.58
N ARG A 41 5.56 3.09 -11.86
CA ARG A 41 5.40 4.42 -11.24
C ARG A 41 5.95 4.42 -9.82
N HIS A 42 6.31 5.60 -9.30
CA HIS A 42 6.88 5.73 -7.96
C HIS A 42 5.91 5.24 -6.88
N VAL A 43 6.48 4.94 -5.73
CA VAL A 43 5.81 4.40 -4.54
C VAL A 43 6.32 5.17 -3.32
N HIS A 44 5.62 5.05 -2.19
CA HIS A 44 6.09 5.60 -0.94
C HIS A 44 6.24 4.54 0.13
N GLU A 45 7.28 4.67 0.94
CA GLU A 45 7.43 3.94 2.19
C GLU A 45 6.50 4.51 3.27
N TYR A 46 6.20 3.74 4.29
CA TYR A 46 5.55 4.23 5.51
C TYR A 46 5.96 3.35 6.70
N SER A 47 6.03 3.91 7.90
CA SER A 47 6.32 3.17 9.13
C SER A 47 5.73 3.90 10.33
N GLU A 48 4.68 3.33 10.93
CA GLU A 48 3.79 4.04 11.84
C GLU A 48 3.13 3.13 12.88
N SER A 49 2.48 3.73 13.87
CA SER A 49 1.65 3.01 14.86
C SER A 49 0.16 3.27 14.62
N VAL A 50 -0.67 2.25 14.87
CA VAL A 50 -2.13 2.43 14.94
C VAL A 50 -2.51 2.99 16.32
N LYS A 51 -3.72 3.55 16.42
CA LYS A 51 -4.25 4.08 17.69
C LYS A 51 -4.57 2.94 18.66
N LEU A 52 -4.66 3.27 19.94
CA LEU A 52 -5.06 2.32 20.97
C LEU A 52 -6.51 1.85 20.72
N ALA A 53 -6.75 0.56 20.97
CA ALA A 53 -8.08 -0.03 21.06
C ALA A 53 -8.24 -0.69 22.44
N GLU A 54 -9.48 -1.08 22.76
CA GLU A 54 -9.84 -1.71 24.03
C GLU A 54 -9.53 -0.84 25.27
N GLU A 55 -9.82 -1.37 26.46
CA GLU A 55 -9.70 -0.66 27.73
C GLU A 55 -9.13 -1.60 28.81
N GLY A 56 -8.59 -1.03 29.89
CA GLY A 56 -8.03 -1.81 30.99
C GLY A 56 -6.75 -2.55 30.59
N ASP A 57 -6.62 -3.81 31.03
CA ASP A 57 -5.43 -4.64 30.80
C ASP A 57 -5.29 -5.10 29.34
N ASP A 58 -6.39 -5.11 28.58
CA ASP A 58 -6.40 -5.47 27.16
C ASP A 58 -6.07 -4.28 26.25
N ARG A 59 -5.89 -3.06 26.80
CA ARG A 59 -5.64 -1.86 25.98
C ARG A 59 -4.27 -1.91 25.31
N HIS A 60 -4.24 -2.04 23.99
CA HIS A 60 -3.01 -2.15 23.21
C HIS A 60 -3.07 -1.44 21.86
N ASN A 61 -1.96 -1.47 21.11
CA ASN A 61 -1.88 -1.07 19.71
C ASN A 61 -0.90 -1.96 18.95
N HIS A 62 -0.80 -1.72 17.65
CA HIS A 62 0.15 -2.35 16.75
C HIS A 62 0.98 -1.33 15.96
N ARG A 63 2.07 -1.80 15.37
CA ARG A 63 2.95 -1.06 14.46
C ARG A 63 2.82 -1.62 13.05
N ALA A 64 2.97 -0.79 12.03
CA ALA A 64 2.97 -1.20 10.64
C ALA A 64 4.11 -0.51 9.89
N ALA A 65 4.70 -1.21 8.92
CA ALA A 65 5.65 -0.64 7.99
C ALA A 65 5.51 -1.33 6.64
N GLY A 66 5.65 -0.57 5.56
CA GLY A 66 5.45 -1.10 4.23
C GLY A 66 5.78 -0.09 3.13
N VAL A 67 5.43 -0.47 1.91
CA VAL A 67 5.56 0.36 0.71
C VAL A 67 4.22 0.33 -0.01
N THR A 68 3.74 1.48 -0.45
CA THR A 68 2.48 1.55 -1.19
C THR A 68 2.59 0.85 -2.55
N GLY A 69 1.45 0.54 -3.16
CA GLY A 69 1.39 0.23 -4.59
C GLY A 69 1.74 1.44 -5.45
N GLU A 70 1.82 1.21 -6.76
CA GLU A 70 2.17 2.23 -7.76
C GLU A 70 1.17 3.40 -7.80
N ALA A 71 1.65 4.57 -8.24
CA ALA A 71 0.83 5.77 -8.38
C ALA A 71 -0.34 5.58 -9.36
N ILE A 72 -1.55 5.87 -8.87
CA ILE A 72 -2.81 5.85 -9.63
C ILE A 72 -3.23 7.29 -9.94
N PRO A 73 -3.17 7.74 -11.21
CA PRO A 73 -3.53 9.09 -11.60
C PRO A 73 -5.00 9.40 -11.29
N ILE A 74 -5.23 10.59 -10.78
CA ILE A 74 -6.57 11.16 -10.56
C ILE A 74 -6.63 12.56 -11.17
N TYR A 75 -7.82 13.14 -11.27
CA TYR A 75 -8.02 14.51 -11.78
C TYR A 75 -7.36 14.76 -13.14
N GLY A 76 -7.48 13.81 -14.07
CA GLY A 76 -6.89 13.93 -15.41
C GLY A 76 -5.36 13.90 -15.43
N GLY A 77 -4.72 13.33 -14.40
CA GLY A 77 -3.26 13.19 -14.31
C GLY A 77 -2.55 14.32 -13.58
N THR A 78 -3.29 15.27 -13.02
CA THR A 78 -2.71 16.39 -12.26
C THR A 78 -2.37 16.03 -10.80
N ASN A 79 -2.83 14.89 -10.31
CA ASN A 79 -2.52 14.34 -9.00
C ASN A 79 -2.60 12.80 -9.04
N HIS A 80 -2.22 12.12 -7.97
CA HIS A 80 -2.31 10.66 -7.85
C HIS A 80 -2.57 10.22 -6.41
N VAL A 81 -2.93 8.95 -6.26
CA VAL A 81 -3.08 8.24 -4.98
C VAL A 81 -2.38 6.89 -5.07
N HIS A 82 -2.20 6.23 -3.94
CA HIS A 82 -1.66 4.87 -3.89
C HIS A 82 -2.61 3.93 -3.15
N LYS A 83 -2.59 2.64 -3.49
CA LYS A 83 -3.27 1.58 -2.73
C LYS A 83 -2.28 0.92 -1.77
N ILE A 84 -2.69 0.66 -0.54
CA ILE A 84 -2.01 -0.25 0.39
C ILE A 84 -2.87 -1.51 0.47
N LYS A 85 -2.30 -2.66 0.10
CA LYS A 85 -3.04 -3.91 -0.06
C LYS A 85 -2.50 -4.98 0.88
N ASN A 86 -3.28 -5.29 1.92
CA ASN A 86 -3.02 -6.42 2.82
C ASN A 86 -1.69 -6.35 3.59
N ASP A 87 -1.23 -5.16 3.95
CA ASP A 87 -0.02 -5.03 4.77
C ASP A 87 -0.35 -5.35 6.22
N ASN A 88 0.38 -6.29 6.80
CA ASN A 88 0.19 -6.72 8.18
C ASN A 88 0.74 -5.67 9.15
N THR A 89 0.07 -5.51 10.29
CA THR A 89 0.69 -4.94 11.47
C THR A 89 1.64 -5.96 12.12
N ASP A 90 2.43 -5.52 13.11
CA ASP A 90 3.20 -6.42 13.96
C ASP A 90 2.29 -7.32 14.80
N PHE A 91 2.91 -8.37 15.36
CA PHE A 91 2.23 -9.37 16.16
C PHE A 91 2.33 -9.02 17.65
N LEU A 92 1.17 -8.86 18.29
CA LEU A 92 1.00 -8.74 19.73
C LEU A 92 -0.27 -9.53 20.07
N ASP A 93 -0.10 -10.84 20.32
CA ASP A 93 -1.17 -11.86 20.43
C ASP A 93 -1.96 -12.13 19.13
N HIS A 94 -2.32 -11.06 18.40
CA HIS A 94 -2.84 -11.10 17.03
C HIS A 94 -2.15 -10.05 16.14
N PHE A 95 -2.57 -9.96 14.89
CA PHE A 95 -2.19 -8.91 13.96
C PHE A 95 -3.40 -8.51 13.12
N HIS A 96 -3.40 -7.26 12.65
CA HIS A 96 -4.40 -6.78 11.70
C HIS A 96 -3.76 -6.51 10.34
N LYS A 97 -4.60 -6.17 9.36
CA LYS A 97 -4.16 -5.69 8.05
C LYS A 97 -4.60 -4.25 7.81
N ILE A 98 -3.76 -3.51 7.10
CA ILE A 98 -4.07 -2.21 6.54
C ILE A 98 -4.43 -2.41 5.06
N CYS A 99 -5.66 -2.04 4.72
CA CYS A 99 -6.19 -2.06 3.35
C CYS A 99 -6.87 -0.73 3.08
N THR A 100 -6.20 0.17 2.36
CA THR A 100 -6.74 1.52 2.11
C THR A 100 -6.19 2.13 0.83
N THR A 101 -6.77 3.25 0.42
CA THR A 101 -6.24 4.14 -0.61
C THR A 101 -5.83 5.45 0.06
N THR A 102 -4.65 5.94 -0.28
CA THR A 102 -4.15 7.20 0.28
C THR A 102 -4.99 8.39 -0.19
N GLY A 103 -4.87 9.53 0.51
CA GLY A 103 -5.30 10.82 -0.03
C GLY A 103 -4.45 11.27 -1.22
N PRO A 104 -4.87 12.34 -1.92
CA PRO A 104 -4.06 12.98 -2.97
C PRO A 104 -2.70 13.44 -2.43
N ALA A 105 -1.75 13.65 -3.35
CA ALA A 105 -0.42 14.18 -3.03
C ALA A 105 -0.52 15.54 -2.31
N ILE A 106 0.22 15.65 -1.20
CA ILE A 106 0.40 16.86 -0.40
C ILE A 106 1.84 17.33 -0.60
N ASN A 107 2.01 18.43 -1.33
CA ASN A 107 3.32 18.97 -1.65
C ASN A 107 4.02 19.55 -0.42
N ILE A 108 5.33 19.29 -0.31
CA ILE A 108 6.19 19.84 0.74
C ILE A 108 6.70 21.23 0.29
N PRO A 109 6.30 22.32 0.97
CA PRO A 109 6.69 23.67 0.56
C PRO A 109 8.21 23.84 0.46
N GLY A 110 8.66 24.50 -0.60
CA GLY A 110 10.08 24.73 -0.85
C GLY A 110 10.84 23.54 -1.45
N THR A 111 10.16 22.46 -1.82
CA THR A 111 10.74 21.32 -2.52
C THR A 111 9.86 20.87 -3.70
N ASN A 112 10.33 19.91 -4.49
CA ASN A 112 9.55 19.20 -5.50
C ASN A 112 8.95 17.88 -4.97
N LYS A 113 8.92 17.69 -3.65
CA LYS A 113 8.51 16.44 -2.99
C LYS A 113 7.11 16.52 -2.46
N HIS A 114 6.51 15.35 -2.21
CA HIS A 114 5.20 15.23 -1.59
C HIS A 114 5.12 14.00 -0.69
N VAL A 115 4.05 13.97 0.10
CA VAL A 115 3.60 12.82 0.89
C VAL A 115 2.12 12.59 0.64
N HIS A 116 1.58 11.46 1.10
CA HIS A 116 0.14 11.20 1.08
C HIS A 116 -0.38 10.95 2.50
N LEU A 117 -1.58 11.46 2.79
CA LEU A 117 -2.31 11.11 4.01
C LEU A 117 -2.84 9.67 3.89
N VAL A 118 -2.72 8.91 4.97
CA VAL A 118 -3.24 7.56 5.10
C VAL A 118 -4.12 7.50 6.35
N SER A 119 -5.38 7.18 6.17
CA SER A 119 -6.37 7.14 7.25
C SER A 119 -7.36 6.00 7.05
N GLY A 120 -7.84 5.43 8.15
CA GLY A 120 -8.81 4.35 8.12
C GLY A 120 -8.80 3.53 9.41
N ASN A 121 -9.30 2.31 9.29
CA ASN A 121 -9.29 1.30 10.35
C ASN A 121 -8.61 0.05 9.81
N THR A 122 -7.92 -0.68 10.68
CA THR A 122 -7.41 -2.00 10.35
C THR A 122 -8.56 -3.00 10.13
N THR A 123 -8.27 -4.15 9.53
CA THR A 123 -9.23 -5.27 9.50
C THR A 123 -9.59 -5.72 10.90
N ILE A 124 -10.79 -6.26 11.11
CA ILE A 124 -11.15 -6.85 12.40
C ILE A 124 -10.35 -8.14 12.61
N ALA A 125 -9.68 -8.23 13.75
CA ALA A 125 -9.02 -9.43 14.26
C ALA A 125 -9.25 -9.46 15.77
N ASP A 126 -9.45 -10.66 16.33
CA ASP A 126 -9.81 -10.87 17.74
C ASP A 126 -10.95 -9.97 18.26
N GLY A 127 -11.96 -9.73 17.42
CA GLY A 127 -13.16 -8.98 17.80
C GLY A 127 -13.05 -7.46 17.82
N HIS A 128 -11.87 -6.86 17.60
CA HIS A 128 -11.71 -5.40 17.52
C HIS A 128 -10.89 -4.94 16.29
N PHE A 129 -10.72 -3.63 16.16
CA PHE A 129 -9.92 -2.98 15.12
C PHE A 129 -9.22 -1.76 15.72
N HIS A 130 -8.18 -1.28 15.03
CA HIS A 130 -7.50 -0.04 15.39
C HIS A 130 -7.70 1.02 14.30
N ALA A 131 -8.06 2.23 14.70
CA ALA A 131 -8.00 3.38 13.81
C ALA A 131 -6.55 3.79 13.55
N PHE A 132 -6.26 4.34 12.38
CA PHE A 132 -4.95 4.90 12.06
C PHE A 132 -5.08 6.22 11.29
N LEU A 133 -4.08 7.08 11.47
CA LEU A 133 -3.96 8.36 10.81
C LEU A 133 -2.49 8.74 10.75
N PHE A 134 -1.89 8.67 9.57
CA PHE A 134 -0.48 8.95 9.37
C PHE A 134 -0.21 9.44 7.95
N THR A 135 1.03 9.78 7.62
CA THR A 135 1.46 10.07 6.26
C THR A 135 2.42 9.03 5.76
N THR A 136 2.48 8.84 4.45
CA THR A 136 3.64 8.18 3.84
C THR A 136 4.92 8.96 4.12
N GLN A 137 6.07 8.32 3.96
CA GLN A 137 7.36 8.99 3.90
C GLN A 137 7.48 9.81 2.61
N ILE A 138 8.46 10.72 2.61
CA ILE A 138 8.71 11.64 1.50
C ILE A 138 9.08 10.88 0.22
N ASP A 139 8.61 11.37 -0.93
CA ASP A 139 8.98 10.80 -2.23
C ASP A 139 10.51 10.83 -2.44
N ALA A 140 11.07 9.68 -2.83
CA ALA A 140 12.48 9.48 -3.18
C ALA A 140 13.45 10.31 -2.29
N PRO A 141 13.59 9.99 -0.99
CA PRO A 141 14.29 10.85 -0.02
C PRO A 141 15.77 11.09 -0.34
N LEU A 142 16.37 10.27 -1.19
CA LEU A 142 17.79 10.33 -1.52
C LEU A 142 18.15 11.28 -2.68
N VAL A 143 17.18 11.71 -3.49
CA VAL A 143 17.42 12.40 -4.78
C VAL A 143 16.52 13.59 -5.03
#